data_AF-A0AAW1CIS9-F1
#
_entry.id   AF-A0AAW1CIS9-F1
#
_cell.length_a   1.000
_cell.length_b   1.000
_cell.length_c   1.000
_cell.angle_alpha   90.00
_cell.angle_beta   90.00
_cell.angle_gamma   90.00
#
_symmetry.space_group_name_H-M   'P 1'
#
loop_
_entity.id
_entity.type
_entity.pdbx_description
1 polymer ?
#
loop_
_entity_poly.entity_id
_entity_poly.type
_entity_poly.pdbx_seq_one_letter_code
_entity_poly.pdbx_strand_id
1 'polypeptide(L)'
;MFWDSNSGLYKVFRMQKMALRIVLGQNANATFRGLFKSHNILTVPSIYIYNCLLFYKNNPSLFERYINPTSYNTRGRNNLMFPVDKLSSYAQNGYTMSVKLFNKLPLKIKQLKISEFKRTINNFLMKNSFYNVNEYLENNWRDRQFALD
;
A
#
# COMPACT_ATOMS: atom_id res chain seq x y z
N MET A 1 -11.94 1.17 -7.48
CA MET A 1 -11.36 1.44 -6.14
C MET A 1 -11.34 2.97 -5.93
N PHE A 2 -12.18 3.51 -5.04
CA PHE A 2 -12.73 4.88 -5.10
C PHE A 2 -12.14 5.94 -4.12
N TRP A 3 -10.90 5.80 -3.66
CA TRP A 3 -10.40 6.56 -2.49
C TRP A 3 -9.38 7.66 -2.80
N ASP A 4 -9.21 8.02 -4.07
CA ASP A 4 -8.03 8.75 -4.57
C ASP A 4 -8.17 10.28 -4.61
N SER A 5 -9.05 10.85 -3.79
CA SER A 5 -8.92 12.26 -3.42
C SER A 5 -8.18 12.30 -2.09
N ASN A 6 -6.97 12.85 -2.10
CA ASN A 6 -6.11 12.98 -0.91
C ASN A 6 -6.87 13.62 0.28
N SER A 7 -7.89 14.44 -0.02
CA SER A 7 -8.81 15.05 0.94
C SER A 7 -9.79 14.06 1.57
N GLY A 8 -10.33 13.09 0.82
CA GLY A 8 -11.26 12.07 1.33
C GLY A 8 -10.56 11.07 2.26
N LEU A 9 -9.42 10.52 1.84
CA LEU A 9 -8.63 9.58 2.65
C LEU A 9 -8.18 10.21 3.96
N TYR A 10 -7.74 11.48 3.92
CA TYR A 10 -7.34 12.23 5.11
C TYR A 10 -8.49 12.46 6.10
N LYS A 11 -9.69 12.81 5.59
CA LYS A 11 -10.89 12.97 6.43
C LYS A 11 -11.26 11.66 7.13
N VAL A 12 -11.29 10.54 6.40
CA VAL A 12 -11.60 9.22 6.99
C VAL A 12 -10.53 8.82 8.01
N PHE A 13 -9.25 9.06 7.72
CA PHE A 13 -8.18 8.77 8.66
C PHE A 13 -8.26 9.62 9.94
N ARG A 14 -8.66 10.90 9.83
CA ARG A 14 -8.92 11.75 11.00
C ARG A 14 -10.05 11.19 11.85
N MET A 15 -11.14 10.74 11.24
CA MET A 15 -12.25 10.09 11.95
C MET A 15 -11.79 8.78 12.62
N GLN A 16 -10.99 7.96 11.95
CA GLN A 16 -10.43 6.74 12.53
C GLN A 16 -9.64 7.03 13.81
N LYS A 17 -8.76 8.04 13.80
CA LYS A 17 -8.01 8.45 15.00
C LYS A 17 -8.92 8.94 16.12
N MET A 18 -9.99 9.66 15.80
CA MET A 18 -10.97 10.12 16.79
C MET A 18 -11.72 8.93 17.42
N ALA A 19 -12.19 7.99 16.60
CA ALA A 19 -12.84 6.78 17.09
C ALA A 19 -11.90 5.97 17.99
N LEU A 20 -10.64 5.79 17.56
CA LEU A 20 -9.62 5.09 18.33
C LEU A 20 -9.35 5.77 19.68
N ARG A 21 -9.32 7.12 19.71
CA ARG A 21 -9.17 7.89 20.95
C ARG A 21 -10.32 7.63 21.92
N ILE A 22 -11.55 7.67 21.44
CA ILE A 22 -12.76 7.47 22.25
C ILE A 22 -12.79 6.05 22.81
N VAL A 23 -12.58 5.05 21.95
CA VAL A 23 -12.63 3.63 22.32
C VAL A 23 -11.55 3.26 23.34
N LEU A 24 -10.34 3.81 23.20
CA LEU A 24 -9.21 3.49 24.07
C LEU A 24 -9.08 4.43 25.30
N GLY A 25 -9.97 5.41 25.46
CA GLY A 25 -9.93 6.38 26.56
C GLY A 25 -8.62 7.18 26.63
N GLN A 26 -7.97 7.43 25.50
CA GLN A 26 -6.62 8.00 25.46
C GLN A 26 -6.61 9.52 25.55
N ASN A 27 -5.67 10.07 26.31
CA ASN A 27 -5.45 11.51 26.43
C ASN A 27 -4.92 12.13 25.13
N ALA A 28 -5.05 13.45 25.00
CA ALA A 28 -4.69 14.18 23.78
C ALA A 28 -3.22 13.97 23.33
N ASN A 29 -2.32 13.66 24.26
CA ASN A 29 -0.88 13.52 24.06
C ASN A 29 -0.43 12.10 23.65
N ALA A 30 -1.34 11.13 23.57
CA ALA A 30 -0.96 9.77 23.20
C ALA A 30 -0.45 9.71 21.75
N THR A 31 0.69 9.03 21.55
CA THR A 31 1.23 8.80 20.20
C THR A 31 0.35 7.78 19.48
N PHE A 32 -0.57 8.25 18.64
CA PHE A 32 -1.48 7.39 17.88
C PHE A 32 -0.79 6.28 17.08
N ARG A 33 0.44 6.52 16.59
CA ARG A 33 1.16 5.54 15.79
C ARG A 33 1.53 4.32 16.65
N GLY A 34 1.89 4.56 17.91
CA GLY A 34 2.11 3.50 18.90
C GLY A 34 0.83 2.71 19.18
N LEU A 35 -0.31 3.39 19.32
CA LEU A 35 -1.61 2.75 19.57
C LEU A 35 -2.06 1.83 18.42
N PHE A 36 -1.89 2.26 17.16
CA PHE A 36 -2.18 1.41 16.01
C PHE A 36 -1.33 0.13 16.04
N LYS A 37 -0.04 0.24 16.38
CA LYS A 37 0.86 -0.92 16.48
C LYS A 37 0.52 -1.82 17.66
N SER A 38 0.30 -1.26 18.85
CA SER A 38 0.02 -2.05 20.06
C SER A 38 -1.30 -2.82 19.98
N HIS A 39 -2.28 -2.27 19.26
CA HIS A 39 -3.58 -2.92 19.06
C HIS A 39 -3.69 -3.71 17.75
N ASN A 40 -2.61 -3.81 16.96
CA ASN A 40 -2.63 -4.45 15.63
C ASN A 40 -3.74 -3.91 14.71
N ILE A 41 -3.97 -2.61 14.74
CA ILE A 41 -4.98 -1.93 13.93
C ILE A 41 -4.30 -1.29 12.72
N LEU A 42 -4.78 -1.63 11.52
CA LEU A 42 -4.36 -0.94 10.31
C LEU A 42 -4.90 0.49 10.27
N THR A 43 -4.05 1.44 9.90
CA THR A 43 -4.47 2.78 9.54
C THR A 43 -5.22 2.77 8.21
N VAL A 44 -6.09 3.75 7.98
CA VAL A 44 -6.80 3.93 6.70
C VAL A 44 -5.87 3.96 5.48
N PRO A 45 -4.72 4.67 5.49
CA PRO A 45 -3.73 4.59 4.41
C PRO A 45 -3.15 3.19 4.23
N SER A 46 -2.85 2.46 5.32
CA SER A 46 -2.41 1.07 5.22
C SER A 46 -3.49 0.17 4.62
N ILE A 47 -4.77 0.34 4.97
CA ILE A 47 -5.89 -0.39 4.36
C ILE A 47 -5.97 -0.11 2.86
N TYR A 48 -5.80 1.14 2.45
CA TYR A 48 -5.76 1.51 1.04
C TYR A 48 -4.61 0.82 0.30
N ILE A 49 -3.38 0.88 0.84
CA ILE A 49 -2.21 0.20 0.26
C ILE A 49 -2.45 -1.31 0.15
N TYR A 50 -2.97 -1.94 1.22
CA TYR A 50 -3.28 -3.37 1.24
C TYR A 50 -4.23 -3.76 0.11
N ASN A 51 -5.32 -3.03 -0.04
CA ASN A 51 -6.31 -3.28 -1.07
C ASN A 51 -5.74 -3.09 -2.49
N CYS A 52 -4.88 -2.09 -2.71
CA CYS A 52 -4.20 -1.89 -3.99
C CYS A 52 -3.28 -3.07 -4.34
N LEU A 53 -2.49 -3.52 -3.36
CA LEU A 53 -1.57 -4.65 -3.54
C LEU A 53 -2.32 -5.97 -3.81
N LEU A 54 -3.42 -6.21 -3.09
CA LEU A 54 -4.27 -7.37 -3.35
C LEU A 54 -5.00 -7.28 -4.69
N PHE A 55 -5.48 -6.10 -5.05
CA PHE A 55 -6.14 -5.87 -6.32
C PHE A 55 -5.21 -6.20 -7.48
N TYR A 56 -3.94 -5.77 -7.41
CA TYR A 56 -2.90 -6.17 -8.35
C TYR A 56 -2.70 -7.69 -8.39
N LYS A 57 -2.46 -8.31 -7.22
CA LYS A 57 -2.12 -9.73 -7.12
C LYS A 57 -3.25 -10.67 -7.58
N ASN A 58 -4.51 -10.29 -7.37
CA ASN A 58 -5.67 -11.10 -7.74
C ASN A 58 -6.07 -10.98 -9.21
N ASN A 59 -5.67 -9.90 -9.90
CA ASN A 59 -6.14 -9.61 -11.26
C ASN A 59 -4.97 -9.33 -12.23
N PRO A 60 -3.97 -10.22 -12.35
CA PRO A 60 -2.77 -9.94 -13.14
C PRO A 60 -3.08 -9.59 -14.60
N SER A 61 -4.12 -10.18 -15.19
CA SER A 61 -4.56 -9.91 -16.57
C SER A 61 -4.97 -8.45 -16.81
N LEU A 62 -5.56 -7.78 -15.81
CA LEU A 62 -5.93 -6.36 -15.92
C LEU A 62 -4.71 -5.43 -16.03
N PHE A 63 -3.53 -5.94 -15.64
CA PHE A 63 -2.29 -5.18 -15.59
C PHE A 63 -1.30 -5.52 -16.70
N GLU A 64 -1.63 -6.42 -17.62
CA GLU A 64 -0.74 -6.83 -18.72
C GLU A 64 -0.23 -5.65 -19.55
N ARG A 65 -1.07 -4.65 -19.79
CA ARG A 65 -0.67 -3.40 -20.50
C ARG A 65 0.39 -2.55 -19.78
N TYR A 66 0.59 -2.77 -18.47
CA TYR A 66 1.63 -2.09 -17.68
C TYR A 66 2.90 -2.94 -17.55
N ILE A 67 2.90 -4.17 -18.10
CA ILE A 67 4.05 -5.06 -18.17
C ILE A 67 4.76 -4.80 -19.51
N ASN A 68 5.98 -4.26 -19.49
CA ASN A 68 6.75 -3.99 -20.72
C ASN A 68 7.17 -5.30 -21.41
N PRO A 69 6.82 -5.52 -22.70
CA PRO A 69 7.31 -6.66 -23.48
C PRO A 69 8.74 -6.47 -24.05
N THR A 70 9.28 -5.25 -24.10
CA THR A 70 10.60 -4.96 -24.68
C THR A 70 11.70 -4.87 -23.62
N SER A 71 12.18 -6.03 -23.18
CA SER A 71 13.35 -6.15 -22.31
C SER A 71 14.66 -6.02 -23.12
N TYR A 72 15.08 -4.81 -23.46
CA TYR A 72 16.50 -4.53 -23.69
C TYR A 72 17.12 -4.14 -22.34
N ASN A 73 18.09 -4.94 -21.89
CA ASN A 73 18.77 -4.88 -20.59
C ASN A 73 19.04 -3.45 -20.08
N THR A 74 18.21 -2.99 -19.15
CA THR A 74 18.54 -1.87 -18.26
C THR A 74 18.02 -2.15 -16.85
N ARG A 75 18.66 -1.53 -15.84
CA ARG A 75 18.65 -1.84 -14.40
C ARG A 75 17.26 -1.80 -13.68
N GLY A 76 16.15 -1.79 -14.42
CA GLY A 76 14.76 -1.78 -13.94
C GLY A 76 13.92 -2.99 -14.32
N ARG A 77 14.54 -4.12 -14.70
CA ARG A 77 13.88 -5.32 -15.28
C ARG A 77 12.68 -5.91 -14.51
N ASN A 78 12.57 -5.64 -13.21
CA ASN A 78 11.49 -6.13 -12.33
C ASN A 78 10.45 -5.06 -11.94
N ASN A 79 10.50 -3.88 -12.58
CA ASN A 79 9.57 -2.78 -12.35
C ASN A 79 8.70 -2.55 -13.59
N LEU A 80 7.39 -2.50 -13.39
CA LEU A 80 6.40 -2.13 -14.40
C LEU A 80 6.61 -0.67 -14.80
N MET A 81 6.58 -0.35 -16.09
CA MET A 81 6.74 1.02 -16.58
C MET A 81 5.38 1.67 -16.82
N PHE A 82 5.26 2.96 -16.49
CA PHE A 82 4.04 3.74 -16.64
C PHE A 82 3.85 4.20 -18.09
N PRO A 83 2.67 4.01 -18.71
CA PRO A 83 2.26 4.89 -19.77
C PRO A 83 1.95 6.25 -19.14
N VAL A 84 2.66 7.29 -19.61
CA VAL A 84 2.38 8.68 -19.23
C VAL A 84 1.19 9.17 -20.06
N ASP A 85 0.02 8.62 -19.79
CA ASP A 85 -1.21 9.10 -20.42
C ASP A 85 -1.72 10.29 -19.61
N LYS A 86 -1.61 11.48 -20.19
CA LYS A 86 -1.97 12.79 -19.61
C LYS A 86 -3.47 12.98 -19.34
N LEU A 87 -4.29 11.92 -19.41
CA LEU A 87 -5.75 12.00 -19.34
C LEU A 87 -6.26 11.32 -18.07
N SER A 88 -6.50 12.18 -17.06
CA SER A 88 -6.98 11.81 -15.73
C SER A 88 -8.40 11.25 -15.79
N SER A 89 -8.53 9.94 -15.76
CA SER A 89 -9.74 9.31 -15.23
C SER A 89 -9.43 8.74 -13.84
N TYR A 90 -10.31 8.99 -12.89
CA TYR A 90 -10.16 8.57 -11.48
C TYR A 90 -9.91 7.06 -11.34
N ALA A 91 -10.42 6.25 -12.27
CA ALA A 91 -10.17 4.81 -12.32
C ALA A 91 -8.71 4.49 -12.69
N GLN A 92 -8.12 5.21 -13.67
CA GLN A 92 -6.72 5.05 -14.07
C GLN A 92 -5.75 5.35 -12.93
N ASN A 93 -6.12 6.26 -12.01
CA ASN A 93 -5.29 6.56 -10.85
C ASN A 93 -5.17 5.35 -9.90
N GLY A 94 -6.26 4.61 -9.66
CA GLY A 94 -6.24 3.39 -8.84
C GLY A 94 -5.43 2.23 -9.42
N TYR A 95 -5.53 1.98 -10.73
CA TYR A 95 -4.68 1.00 -11.43
C TYR A 95 -3.21 1.42 -11.35
N THR A 96 -2.92 2.67 -11.70
CA THR A 96 -1.58 3.26 -11.65
C THR A 96 -0.98 3.19 -10.24
N MET A 97 -1.76 3.51 -9.21
CA MET A 97 -1.32 3.44 -7.82
C MET A 97 -1.03 2.01 -7.39
N SER A 98 -1.87 1.05 -7.79
CA SER A 98 -1.64 -0.37 -7.51
C SER A 98 -0.32 -0.85 -8.12
N VAL A 99 -0.03 -0.43 -9.36
CA VAL A 99 1.26 -0.67 -10.03
C VAL A 99 2.43 -0.02 -9.28
N LYS A 100 2.32 1.27 -8.91
CA LYS A 100 3.34 2.00 -8.13
C LYS A 100 3.68 1.29 -6.83
N LEU A 101 2.65 0.92 -6.07
CA LEU A 101 2.78 0.29 -4.78
C LEU A 101 3.38 -1.11 -4.90
N PHE A 102 2.93 -1.90 -5.88
CA PHE A 102 3.43 -3.24 -6.11
C PHE A 102 4.89 -3.24 -6.56
N ASN A 103 5.29 -2.29 -7.41
CA ASN A 103 6.68 -2.15 -7.85
C ASN A 103 7.68 -1.96 -6.72
N LYS A 104 7.27 -1.29 -5.64
CA LYS A 104 8.09 -1.05 -4.44
C LYS A 104 8.36 -2.31 -3.61
N LEU A 105 7.64 -3.41 -3.84
CA LEU A 105 7.86 -4.67 -3.14
C LEU A 105 9.12 -5.38 -3.66
N PRO A 106 9.91 -6.02 -2.77
CA PRO A 106 10.97 -6.93 -3.18
C PRO A 106 10.44 -8.12 -3.99
N LEU A 107 11.28 -8.68 -4.86
CA LEU A 107 10.90 -9.78 -5.75
C LEU A 107 10.37 -11.00 -4.99
N LYS A 108 11.00 -11.37 -3.87
CA LYS A 108 10.56 -12.51 -3.04
C LYS A 108 9.12 -12.34 -2.57
N ILE A 109 8.75 -11.13 -2.16
CA ILE A 109 7.40 -10.81 -1.68
C ILE A 109 6.41 -10.83 -2.84
N LYS A 110 6.79 -10.29 -4.01
CA LYS A 110 5.96 -10.34 -5.23
C LYS A 110 5.62 -11.78 -5.65
N GLN A 111 6.53 -12.72 -5.43
CA GLN A 111 6.40 -14.13 -5.84
C GLN A 111 5.60 -15.02 -4.88
N LEU A 112 5.27 -14.54 -3.68
CA LEU A 112 4.49 -15.32 -2.70
C LEU A 112 3.13 -15.78 -3.25
N LYS A 113 2.64 -16.91 -2.75
CA LYS A 113 1.25 -17.36 -2.99
C LYS A 113 0.27 -16.37 -2.37
N ILE A 114 -0.95 -16.28 -2.88
CA ILE A 114 -1.92 -15.25 -2.45
C ILE A 114 -2.21 -15.28 -0.94
N SER A 115 -2.29 -16.47 -0.32
CA SER A 115 -2.52 -16.63 1.11
C SER A 115 -1.36 -16.08 1.94
N GLU A 116 -0.13 -16.43 1.58
CA GLU A 116 1.10 -15.94 2.22
C GLU A 116 1.26 -14.44 1.99
N PHE A 117 1.05 -13.97 0.77
CA PHE A 117 1.11 -12.56 0.39
C PHE A 117 0.17 -11.71 1.24
N LYS A 118 -1.10 -12.11 1.39
CA LYS A 118 -2.08 -11.45 2.25
C LYS A 118 -1.55 -11.29 3.67
N ARG A 119 -1.10 -12.40 4.28
CA ARG A 119 -0.60 -12.39 5.67
C ARG A 119 0.65 -11.52 5.81
N THR A 120 1.63 -11.69 4.92
CA THR A 120 2.90 -10.96 4.95
C THR A 120 2.69 -9.45 4.78
N ILE A 121 1.90 -9.02 3.79
CA ILE A 121 1.61 -7.60 3.58
C ILE A 121 0.82 -7.03 4.75
N ASN A 122 -0.19 -7.75 5.26
CA ASN A 122 -0.98 -7.29 6.40
C ASN A 122 -0.08 -7.00 7.62
N ASN A 123 0.78 -7.96 7.97
CA ASN A 123 1.68 -7.82 9.12
C ASN A 123 2.70 -6.70 8.93
N PHE A 124 3.28 -6.60 7.73
CA PHE A 124 4.16 -5.50 7.37
C PHE A 124 3.50 -4.13 7.54
N LEU A 125 2.26 -3.97 7.05
CA LEU A 125 1.52 -2.71 7.12
C LEU A 125 1.11 -2.35 8.56
N MET A 126 0.76 -3.34 9.38
CA MET A 126 0.49 -3.16 10.82
C MET A 126 1.74 -2.73 11.58
N LYS A 127 2.90 -3.35 11.30
CA LYS A 127 4.18 -3.01 11.96
C LYS A 127 4.64 -1.58 11.66
N ASN A 128 4.33 -1.06 10.48
CA ASN A 128 4.76 0.29 10.07
C ASN A 128 3.75 1.38 10.41
N SER A 129 2.43 1.10 10.35
CA SER A 129 1.34 2.06 10.62
C SER A 129 1.45 3.36 9.81
N PHE A 130 1.32 3.25 8.49
CA PHE A 130 1.48 4.37 7.55
C PHE A 130 0.36 5.42 7.69
N TYR A 131 0.70 6.70 7.74
CA TYR A 131 -0.26 7.80 7.90
C TYR A 131 -0.64 8.48 6.59
N ASN A 132 0.09 8.16 5.53
CA ASN A 132 -0.22 8.53 4.17
C ASN A 132 0.44 7.51 3.22
N VAL A 133 0.04 7.52 1.95
CA VAL A 133 0.56 6.59 0.95
C VAL A 133 2.02 6.91 0.57
N ASN A 134 2.42 8.18 0.64
CA ASN A 134 3.77 8.61 0.30
C ASN A 134 4.82 8.03 1.25
N GLU A 135 4.53 7.87 2.54
CA GLU A 135 5.41 7.18 3.49
C GLU A 135 5.77 5.76 3.02
N TYR A 136 4.86 5.07 2.33
CA TYR A 136 5.18 3.79 1.73
C TYR A 136 6.03 3.93 0.45
N LEU A 137 5.71 4.92 -0.39
CA LEU A 137 6.36 5.11 -1.70
C LEU A 137 7.77 5.70 -1.60
N GLU A 138 8.04 6.55 -0.62
CA GLU A 138 9.35 7.20 -0.42
C GLU A 138 10.40 6.21 0.12
N ASN A 139 9.95 5.15 0.80
CA ASN A 139 10.81 4.11 1.33
C ASN A 139 11.23 3.09 0.27
N ASN A 140 12.44 2.56 0.43
CA ASN A 140 12.96 1.44 -0.37
C ASN A 140 12.92 0.16 0.46
N TRP A 141 11.93 -0.70 0.17
CA TRP A 141 11.68 -1.89 0.96
C TRP A 141 12.64 -3.03 0.61
N ARG A 142 13.11 -3.74 1.64
CA ARG A 142 14.00 -4.91 1.55
C ARG A 142 13.31 -6.12 2.18
N ASP A 143 13.69 -7.33 1.76
CA ASP A 143 13.10 -8.60 2.22
C ASP A 143 12.95 -8.69 3.75
N ARG A 144 13.98 -8.29 4.51
CA ARG A 144 14.01 -8.36 5.98
C ARG A 144 12.87 -7.63 6.68
N GLN A 145 12.30 -6.61 6.04
CA GLN A 145 11.21 -5.81 6.64
C GLN A 145 9.86 -6.54 6.58
N PHE A 146 9.75 -7.59 5.77
CA PHE A 146 8.55 -8.41 5.60
C PHE A 146 8.64 -9.76 6.32
N ALA A 147 9.71 -10.00 7.09
CA ALA A 147 9.81 -11.19 7.92
C ALA A 147 8.68 -11.18 8.96
N LEU A 148 8.05 -12.34 9.15
CA LEU A 148 7.15 -12.58 10.26
C LEU A 148 8.05 -12.79 11.48
N ASP A 149 8.02 -11.85 12.43
CA ASP A 149 8.65 -12.04 13.75
C ASP A 149 7.93 -13.18 14.51
#